data_AF-A0A6S6TZR1-F1
#
_entry.id   AF-A0A6S6TZR1-F1
#
_cell.length_a   1.000
_cell.length_b   1.000
_cell.length_c   1.000
_cell.angle_alpha   90.00
_cell.angle_beta   90.00
_cell.angle_gamma   90.00
#
_symmetry.space_group_name_H-M   'P 1'
#
loop_
_entity.id
_entity.type
_entity.pdbx_description
1 polymer ?
#
loop_
_entity_poly.entity_id
_entity_poly.type
_entity_poly.pdbx_seq_one_letter_code
_entity_poly.pdbx_strand_id
1 'polypeptide(L)'
;MEQTKKQRQVSSLIQHEFSTILQSEGAFIYGVDPLVTVTNVKMSSDLGIAYIYVSVYNVPYKQEVVKELWENLSYLRGLVGKRIRKQVRRIPILKFYIDDTLDEVEHIDNLFTRMHAESNTQNRSMKEAMDAKKTLEELSKDEEE
;
A
#
# COMPACT_ATOMS: atom_id res chain seq x y z
N MET A 1 11.80 1.96 -2.52
CA MET A 1 11.88 3.43 -2.60
C MET A 1 12.03 3.98 -1.19
N GLU A 2 13.13 4.67 -0.89
CA GLU A 2 13.38 5.22 0.44
C GLU A 2 12.55 6.49 0.67
N GLN A 3 11.85 6.58 1.81
CA GLN A 3 11.06 7.77 2.16
C GLN A 3 11.99 8.96 2.41
N THR A 4 11.67 10.11 1.84
CA THR A 4 12.37 11.38 2.08
C THR A 4 12.26 11.80 3.55
N LYS A 5 13.21 12.62 4.02
CA LYS A 5 13.19 13.18 5.39
C LYS A 5 11.86 13.86 5.73
N LYS A 6 11.29 14.59 4.76
CA LYS A 6 10.00 15.29 4.93
C LYS A 6 8.82 14.31 5.06
N GLN A 7 8.79 13.25 4.26
CA GLN A 7 7.77 12.21 4.40
C GLN A 7 7.82 11.56 5.78
N ARG A 8 9.02 11.24 6.29
CA ARG A 8 9.20 10.67 7.63
C ARG A 8 8.73 11.64 8.73
N GLN A 9 9.03 12.93 8.60
CA GLN A 9 8.57 13.93 9.58
C GLN A 9 7.05 14.04 9.62
N VAL A 10 6.41 14.09 8.44
CA VAL A 10 4.95 14.18 8.35
C VAL A 10 4.27 12.88 8.79
N SER A 11 4.84 11.72 8.44
CA SER A 11 4.30 10.43 8.90
C SER A 11 4.36 10.31 10.42
N SER A 12 5.50 10.62 11.04
CA SER A 12 5.62 10.59 12.51
C SER A 12 4.67 11.57 13.19
N LEU A 13 4.47 12.76 12.62
CA LEU A 13 3.49 13.73 13.12
C LEU A 13 2.07 13.16 13.06
N ILE A 14 1.67 12.60 11.92
CA ILE A 14 0.33 12.02 11.75
C ILE A 14 0.16 10.81 12.67
N GLN A 15 1.16 9.95 12.79
CA GLN A 15 1.12 8.79 13.66
C GLN A 15 0.85 9.20 15.12
N HIS A 16 1.57 10.19 15.62
CA HIS A 16 1.40 10.69 16.98
C HIS A 16 0.01 11.31 17.20
N GLU A 17 -0.40 12.22 16.33
CA GLU A 17 -1.69 12.91 16.47
C GLU A 17 -2.87 11.96 16.28
N PHE A 18 -2.79 11.04 15.33
CA PHE A 18 -3.84 10.06 15.08
C PHE A 18 -3.96 9.05 16.21
N SER A 19 -2.84 8.61 16.81
CA SER A 19 -2.87 7.75 18.00
C SER A 19 -3.57 8.45 19.17
N THR A 20 -3.29 9.74 19.38
CA THR A 20 -3.95 10.54 20.41
C THR A 20 -5.45 10.67 20.14
N ILE A 21 -5.85 10.85 18.88
CA ILE A 21 -7.27 10.88 18.47
C ILE A 21 -7.94 9.53 18.74
N LEU A 22 -7.33 8.41 18.39
CA LEU A 22 -7.92 7.10 18.63
C LEU A 22 -8.13 6.82 20.11
N GLN A 23 -7.24 7.31 20.97
CA GLN A 23 -7.41 7.17 22.42
C GLN A 23 -8.62 7.93 22.95
N SER A 24 -8.95 9.10 22.39
CA SER A 24 -10.10 9.90 22.86
C SER A 24 -11.41 9.56 22.14
N GLU A 25 -11.36 9.28 20.85
CA GLU A 25 -12.53 9.11 20.00
C GLU A 25 -12.84 7.65 19.69
N GLY A 26 -11.87 6.75 19.81
CA GLY A 26 -11.97 5.38 19.31
C GLY A 26 -13.14 4.60 19.90
N ALA A 27 -13.37 4.75 21.19
CA ALA A 27 -14.49 4.10 21.88
C ALA A 27 -15.87 4.50 21.32
N PHE A 28 -16.00 5.72 20.79
CA PHE A 28 -17.24 6.19 20.16
C PHE A 28 -17.43 5.66 18.74
N ILE A 29 -16.34 5.22 18.09
CA ILE A 29 -16.34 4.78 16.69
C ILE A 29 -16.55 3.26 16.61
N TYR A 30 -15.74 2.49 17.33
CA TYR A 30 -15.72 1.02 17.23
C TYR A 30 -16.07 0.32 18.55
N GLY A 31 -16.54 1.06 19.55
CA GLY A 31 -16.88 0.52 20.87
C GLY A 31 -15.68 0.39 21.81
N VAL A 32 -15.97 -0.08 23.03
CA VAL A 32 -14.98 -0.15 24.13
C VAL A 32 -14.13 -1.41 24.11
N ASP A 33 -14.59 -2.47 23.45
CA ASP A 33 -13.91 -3.77 23.47
C ASP A 33 -12.67 -3.82 22.56
N PRO A 34 -12.70 -3.29 21.31
CA PRO A 34 -11.51 -3.31 20.46
C PRO A 34 -10.43 -2.35 20.96
N LEU A 35 -9.21 -2.86 21.08
CA LEU A 35 -8.03 -2.02 21.29
C LEU A 35 -7.35 -1.77 19.94
N VAL A 36 -7.39 -0.53 19.46
CA VAL A 36 -6.81 -0.14 18.17
C VAL A 36 -5.56 0.71 18.40
N THR A 37 -4.45 0.33 17.78
CA THR A 37 -3.17 1.05 17.85
C THR A 37 -2.64 1.36 16.46
N VAL A 38 -2.06 2.55 16.28
CA VAL A 38 -1.40 2.92 15.02
C VAL A 38 0.05 2.43 15.02
N THR A 39 0.35 1.42 14.21
CA THR A 39 1.69 0.84 14.16
C THR A 39 2.62 1.61 13.24
N ASN A 40 2.11 2.06 12.10
CA ASN A 40 2.92 2.77 11.12
C ASN A 40 2.07 3.73 10.29
N VAL A 41 2.71 4.77 9.77
CA VAL A 41 2.13 5.67 8.77
C VAL A 41 3.11 5.82 7.62
N LYS A 42 2.66 5.56 6.40
CA LYS A 42 3.42 5.84 5.18
C LYS A 42 2.77 7.01 4.44
N MET A 43 3.60 7.93 3.97
CA MET A 43 3.15 9.08 3.17
C MET A 43 3.44 8.86 1.69
N SER A 44 2.50 9.27 0.82
CA SER A 44 2.76 9.38 -0.61
C SER A 44 3.88 10.40 -0.91
N SER A 45 4.49 10.32 -2.10
CA SER A 45 5.58 11.21 -2.52
C SER A 45 5.17 12.70 -2.55
N ASP A 46 3.91 12.97 -2.85
CA ASP A 46 3.31 14.30 -2.89
C ASP A 46 2.73 14.77 -1.54
N LEU A 47 2.84 13.95 -0.48
CA LEU A 47 2.23 14.16 0.84
C LEU A 47 0.70 14.30 0.82
N GLY A 48 0.03 13.92 -0.28
CA GLY A 48 -1.41 14.01 -0.45
C GLY A 48 -2.19 12.89 0.23
N ILE A 49 -1.55 11.74 0.47
CA ILE A 49 -2.17 10.54 1.03
C ILE A 49 -1.33 10.02 2.21
N ALA A 50 -2.01 9.73 3.32
CA ALA A 50 -1.46 9.06 4.49
C ALA A 50 -2.06 7.65 4.58
N TYR A 51 -1.20 6.64 4.43
CA TYR A 51 -1.53 5.23 4.61
C TYR A 51 -1.26 4.89 6.08
N ILE A 52 -2.33 4.72 6.85
CA ILE A 52 -2.29 4.48 8.29
C ILE A 52 -2.52 2.99 8.52
N TYR A 53 -1.51 2.34 9.07
CA TYR A 53 -1.56 0.94 9.45
C TYR A 53 -1.98 0.84 10.92
N VAL A 54 -3.00 0.04 11.18
CA VAL A 54 -3.57 -0.15 12.51
C VAL A 54 -3.56 -1.62 12.90
N SER A 55 -3.21 -1.90 14.15
CA SER A 55 -3.43 -3.22 14.75
C SER A 55 -4.67 -3.16 15.62
N VAL A 56 -5.55 -4.14 15.43
CA VAL A 56 -6.78 -4.33 16.21
C VAL A 56 -6.61 -5.56 17.09
N TYR A 57 -6.78 -5.38 18.40
CA TYR A 57 -6.66 -6.43 19.42
C TYR A 57 -7.99 -6.62 20.16
N ASN A 58 -8.05 -7.69 20.96
CA ASN A 58 -9.16 -8.04 21.86
C ASN A 58 -10.47 -8.45 21.16
N VAL A 59 -10.50 -8.48 19.82
CA VAL A 59 -11.70 -8.87 19.04
C VAL A 59 -11.33 -9.68 17.80
N PRO A 60 -12.18 -10.63 17.36
CA PRO A 60 -11.97 -11.39 16.13
C PRO A 60 -12.38 -10.63 14.86
N TYR A 61 -13.27 -9.63 14.98
CA TYR A 61 -13.85 -8.88 13.86
C TYR A 61 -13.01 -7.66 13.44
N LYS A 62 -11.70 -7.86 13.20
CA LYS A 62 -10.77 -6.76 12.90
C LYS A 62 -11.15 -5.91 11.69
N GLN A 63 -11.69 -6.56 10.65
CA GLN A 63 -12.10 -5.89 9.40
C GLN A 63 -13.29 -4.94 9.62
N GLU A 64 -14.21 -5.31 10.50
CA GLU A 64 -15.36 -4.47 10.85
C GLU A 64 -14.92 -3.20 11.58
N VAL A 65 -13.97 -3.33 12.52
CA VAL A 65 -13.37 -2.17 13.21
C VAL A 65 -12.74 -1.18 12.22
N VAL A 66 -12.04 -1.68 11.19
CA VAL A 66 -11.48 -0.82 10.15
C VAL A 66 -12.57 -0.21 9.26
N LYS A 67 -13.66 -0.92 9.00
CA LYS A 67 -14.83 -0.38 8.29
C LYS A 67 -15.44 0.79 9.06
N GLU A 68 -15.59 0.69 10.38
CA GLU A 68 -16.08 1.79 11.23
C GLU A 68 -15.17 3.03 11.15
N LEU A 69 -13.84 2.84 11.10
CA LEU A 69 -12.90 3.95 10.87
C LEU A 69 -13.12 4.61 9.50
N TRP A 70 -13.39 3.82 8.47
CA TRP A 70 -13.68 4.33 7.12
C TRP A 70 -15.01 5.09 7.06
N GLU A 71 -16.05 4.63 7.74
CA GLU A 71 -17.34 5.33 7.83
C GLU A 71 -17.20 6.68 8.53
N ASN A 72 -16.29 6.76 9.52
CA ASN A 72 -15.98 7.98 10.25
C ASN A 72 -14.81 8.80 9.67
N LEU A 73 -14.39 8.51 8.43
CA LEU A 73 -13.22 9.12 7.79
C LEU A 73 -13.26 10.66 7.79
N SER A 74 -14.41 11.26 7.48
CA SER A 74 -14.55 12.73 7.40
C SER A 74 -14.31 13.38 8.77
N TYR A 75 -14.89 12.80 9.82
CA TYR A 75 -14.74 13.26 11.19
C TYR A 75 -13.28 13.15 11.66
N LEU A 76 -12.70 11.95 11.53
CA LEU A 76 -11.31 11.67 11.88
C LEU A 76 -10.32 12.58 11.13
N ARG A 77 -10.53 12.77 9.82
CA ARG A 77 -9.72 13.69 9.01
C ARG A 77 -9.85 15.14 9.49
N GLY A 78 -11.04 15.56 9.91
CA GLY A 78 -11.28 16.88 10.50
C GLY A 78 -10.47 17.09 11.78
N LEU A 79 -10.45 16.10 12.67
CA LEU A 79 -9.68 16.13 13.92
C LEU A 79 -8.17 16.18 13.67
N VAL A 80 -7.65 15.30 12.82
CA VAL A 80 -6.24 15.33 12.40
C VAL A 80 -5.91 16.69 11.82
N GLY A 81 -6.77 17.20 10.92
CA GLY A 81 -6.55 18.48 10.26
C GLY A 81 -6.42 19.64 11.24
N LYS A 82 -7.25 19.70 12.29
CA LYS A 82 -7.15 20.72 13.32
C LYS A 82 -5.78 20.73 14.02
N ARG A 83 -5.18 19.55 14.22
CA ARG A 83 -3.90 19.35 14.91
C ARG A 83 -2.69 19.64 14.01
N ILE A 84 -2.73 19.21 12.76
CA ILE A 84 -1.56 19.27 11.85
C ILE A 84 -1.55 20.46 10.87
N ARG A 85 -2.63 21.26 10.79
CA ARG A 85 -2.79 22.34 9.78
C ARG A 85 -1.67 23.38 9.75
N LYS A 86 -0.89 23.54 10.84
CA LYS A 86 0.22 24.51 10.89
C LYS A 86 1.51 23.92 10.31
N GLN A 87 1.63 22.60 10.26
CA GLN A 87 2.82 21.87 9.84
C GLN A 87 2.72 21.38 8.39
N VAL A 88 1.51 21.28 7.83
CA VAL A 88 1.28 20.80 6.46
C VAL A 88 0.53 21.83 5.61
N ARG A 89 0.88 21.90 4.31
CA ARG A 89 0.20 22.78 3.34
C ARG A 89 -1.22 22.30 3.00
N ARG A 90 -1.42 20.99 2.95
CA ARG A 90 -2.69 20.34 2.61
C ARG A 90 -2.93 19.21 3.60
N ILE A 91 -4.16 19.10 4.12
CA ILE A 91 -4.54 17.94 4.93
C ILE A 91 -4.60 16.71 4.02
N PRO A 92 -3.79 15.67 4.28
CA PRO A 92 -3.78 14.46 3.47
C PRO A 92 -5.13 13.73 3.55
N ILE A 93 -5.38 12.91 2.55
CA ILE A 93 -6.44 11.91 2.59
C ILE A 93 -5.93 10.76 3.46
N LEU A 94 -6.72 10.32 4.43
CA LEU A 94 -6.36 9.19 5.28
C LEU A 94 -6.88 7.90 4.63
N LYS A 95 -6.06 6.86 4.65
CA LYS A 95 -6.45 5.50 4.23
C LYS A 95 -6.03 4.52 5.32
N PHE A 96 -6.97 3.71 5.80
CA PHE A 96 -6.74 2.76 6.88
C PHE A 96 -6.51 1.35 6.33
N TYR A 97 -5.51 0.67 6.89
CA TYR A 97 -5.16 -0.71 6.59
C TYR A 97 -4.90 -1.45 7.89
N ILE A 98 -5.26 -2.72 7.95
CA ILE A 98 -4.82 -3.58 9.04
C ILE A 98 -3.33 -3.86 8.83
N ASP A 99 -2.57 -3.74 9.91
CA ASP A 99 -1.17 -4.18 9.94
C ASP A 99 -1.12 -5.71 10.00
N ASP A 100 -1.48 -6.35 8.89
CA ASP A 100 -1.22 -7.75 8.62
C ASP A 100 0.07 -7.80 7.78
N THR A 101 1.20 -7.46 8.39
CA THR A 101 2.52 -7.43 7.73
C THR A 101 2.98 -8.79 7.17
N LEU A 102 2.20 -9.87 7.36
CA LEU A 102 2.36 -11.13 6.64
C LEU A 102 1.71 -11.13 5.24
N ASP A 103 0.49 -10.61 5.08
CA ASP A 103 -0.30 -10.81 3.85
C ASP A 103 0.24 -9.97 2.67
N GLU A 104 0.84 -8.82 2.96
CA GLU A 104 1.39 -7.94 1.92
C GLU A 104 2.73 -8.44 1.36
N VAL A 105 3.50 -9.22 2.14
CA VAL A 105 4.71 -9.91 1.63
C VAL A 105 4.31 -10.98 0.62
N GLU A 106 3.30 -11.80 0.93
CA GLU A 106 2.81 -12.81 0.00
C GLU A 106 2.22 -12.20 -1.27
N HIS A 107 1.49 -11.08 -1.18
CA HIS A 107 0.95 -10.43 -2.37
C HIS A 107 2.06 -9.88 -3.27
N ILE A 108 3.09 -9.27 -2.67
CA ILE A 108 4.24 -8.73 -3.39
C ILE A 108 5.05 -9.86 -4.06
N ASP A 109 5.35 -10.94 -3.33
CA ASP A 109 6.07 -12.11 -3.87
C ASP A 109 5.29 -12.77 -5.01
N ASN A 110 3.96 -12.86 -4.89
CA ASN A 110 3.10 -13.40 -5.94
C ASN A 110 3.08 -12.52 -7.20
N LEU A 111 3.09 -11.19 -7.05
CA LEU A 111 3.16 -10.26 -8.18
C LEU A 111 4.52 -10.32 -8.88
N PHE A 112 5.63 -10.34 -8.13
CA PHE A 112 6.97 -10.49 -8.69
C PHE A 112 7.13 -11.82 -9.42
N THR A 113 6.61 -12.91 -8.86
CA THR A 113 6.65 -14.25 -9.48
C THR A 113 5.91 -14.27 -10.82
N ARG A 114 4.73 -13.63 -10.91
CA ARG A 114 3.98 -13.52 -12.18
C ARG A 114 4.74 -12.72 -13.23
N MET A 115 5.31 -11.58 -12.86
CA MET A 115 6.11 -10.76 -13.79
C MET A 115 7.32 -11.52 -14.35
N HIS A 116 8.00 -12.32 -13.52
CA HIS A 116 9.10 -13.17 -13.96
C HIS A 116 8.65 -14.32 -14.87
N ALA A 117 7.50 -14.94 -14.58
CA ALA A 117 6.92 -15.99 -15.42
C ALA A 117 6.51 -15.47 -16.82
N GLU A 118 5.89 -14.30 -16.89
CA GLU A 118 5.49 -13.65 -18.14
C GLU A 118 6.71 -13.26 -18.99
N SER A 119 7.76 -12.71 -18.35
CA SER A 119 9.02 -12.36 -19.01
C SER A 119 9.73 -13.57 -19.62
N ASN A 120 9.72 -14.71 -18.93
CA ASN A 120 10.36 -15.94 -19.42
C ASN A 120 9.57 -16.58 -20.57
N THR A 121 8.25 -16.48 -20.56
CA THR A 121 7.38 -16.99 -21.63
C THR A 121 7.55 -16.19 -22.92
N GLN A 122 7.66 -14.86 -22.82
CA GLN A 122 7.93 -13.96 -23.96
C GLN A 122 9.33 -14.18 -24.56
N ASN A 123 10.34 -14.42 -23.72
CA ASN A 123 11.70 -14.68 -24.20
C ASN A 123 11.82 -16.03 -24.93
N ARG A 124 11.08 -17.06 -24.49
CA ARG A 124 11.04 -18.37 -25.17
C ARG A 124 10.33 -18.28 -26.51
N SER A 125 9.16 -17.62 -26.56
CA SER A 125 8.41 -17.47 -27.81
C SER A 125 9.14 -16.61 -28.85
N MET A 126 9.82 -15.54 -28.42
CA MET A 126 10.67 -14.74 -29.33
C MET A 126 11.87 -15.54 -29.83
N LYS A 127 12.50 -16.35 -28.98
CA LYS A 127 13.65 -17.18 -29.37
C LYS A 127 13.24 -18.25 -30.37
N GLU A 128 12.14 -18.96 -30.11
CA GLU A 128 11.61 -20.00 -31.02
C GLU A 128 11.19 -19.40 -32.37
N ALA A 129 10.57 -18.21 -32.38
CA ALA A 129 10.22 -17.50 -33.61
C ALA A 129 11.45 -17.02 -34.40
N MET A 130 12.51 -16.56 -33.71
CA MET A 130 13.78 -16.18 -34.34
C MET A 130 14.52 -17.39 -34.91
N ASP A 131 14.57 -18.49 -34.17
CA ASP A 131 15.23 -19.72 -34.60
C ASP A 131 14.51 -20.31 -35.83
N ALA A 132 13.17 -20.37 -35.83
CA ALA A 132 12.39 -20.82 -36.98
C ALA A 132 12.59 -19.93 -38.21
N LYS A 133 12.62 -18.60 -38.03
CA LYS A 133 12.85 -17.65 -39.13
C LYS A 133 14.25 -17.79 -39.73
N LYS A 134 15.26 -18.06 -38.90
CA LYS A 134 16.63 -18.29 -39.34
C LYS A 134 16.76 -19.55 -40.20
N THR A 135 16.12 -20.65 -39.79
CA THR A 135 16.10 -21.91 -40.57
C THR A 135 15.42 -21.74 -41.93
N LEU A 136 14.35 -20.93 -42.00
CA LEU A 136 13.66 -20.62 -43.25
C LEU A 136 14.51 -19.73 -44.19
N GLU A 137 15.26 -18.77 -43.66
CA GLU A 137 16.19 -17.96 -44.44
C GLU A 137 17.37 -18.78 -45.00
N GLU A 138 17.86 -19.76 -44.23
CA GLU A 138 18.91 -20.69 -44.67
C GLU A 138 18.39 -21.59 -45.81
N LEU A 139 17.18 -22.15 -45.69
CA LEU A 139 16.55 -22.97 -46.74
C LEU A 139 16.25 -22.18 -48.03
N SER A 140 15.87 -20.90 -47.91
CA SER A 140 15.60 -20.05 -49.10
C SER A 140 16.86 -19.63 -49.85
N LYS A 141 18.04 -19.70 -49.22
CA LYS A 141 19.32 -19.40 -49.88
C LYS A 141 19.86 -20.58 -50.67
N ASP A 142 19.48 -21.80 -50.30
CA ASP A 142 19.88 -23.03 -50.98
C ASP A 142 19.03 -23.32 -52.24
N GLU A 143 17.89 -22.63 -52.45
CA GLU A 143 17.04 -22.77 -53.65
C GLU A 143 17.40 -21.77 -54.78
N GLU A 144 18.27 -20.79 -54.54
CA GLU A 144 18.72 -19.80 -55.54
C GLU A 144 20.14 -20.05 -56.11
N GLU A 145 20.81 -21.16 -55.73
CA GLU A 145 22.13 -21.60 -56.26
C GLU A 145 22.03 -22.89 -57.09
#